data_AF-A0AAW9GYZ3-F1
#
_entry.id   AF-A0AAW9GYZ3-F1
#
_cell.length_a   1.000
_cell.length_b   1.000
_cell.length_c   1.000
_cell.angle_alpha   90.00
_cell.angle_beta   90.00
_cell.angle_gamma   90.00
#
_symmetry.space_group_name_H-M   'P 1'
#
loop_
_entity.id
_entity.type
_entity.pdbx_description
1 polymer ?
#
loop_
_entity_poly.entity_id
_entity_poly.type
_entity_poly.pdbx_seq_one_letter_code
_entity_poly.pdbx_strand_id
1 'polypeptide(L)'
;MANDISRITMNTVSNVAAASTASKSTANTENKAASAGESKSAPAGSSGAQQKIAALQNQIKQLTKKLQELGTDAANAQSEDERKLIKQQQQMIQAQIQALYAEIARIQKEEAEKKAMEAASKTTSQPTENKAKKGGVDIYV
;
A
#
# COMPACT_ATOMS: atom_id res chain seq x y z
N MET A 1 -37.05 -31.67 12.57
CA MET A 1 -35.94 -31.37 13.49
C MET A 1 -35.09 -30.30 12.83
N ALA A 2 -35.17 -29.07 13.34
CA ALA A 2 -34.47 -27.90 12.80
C ALA A 2 -33.03 -27.89 13.34
N ASN A 3 -32.06 -27.60 12.46
CA ASN A 3 -30.65 -27.59 12.79
C ASN A 3 -30.23 -26.15 13.11
N ASP A 4 -30.13 -25.84 14.40
CA ASP A 4 -29.73 -24.53 14.91
C ASP A 4 -28.27 -24.22 14.57
N ILE A 5 -28.08 -23.16 13.80
CA ILE A 5 -26.78 -22.57 13.47
C ILE A 5 -26.32 -21.79 14.71
N SER A 6 -25.43 -22.38 15.50
CA SER A 6 -24.72 -21.65 16.56
C SER A 6 -23.85 -20.55 15.94
N ARG A 7 -24.36 -19.32 16.04
CA ARG A 7 -23.60 -18.09 15.82
C ARG A 7 -22.56 -17.97 16.93
N ILE A 8 -21.28 -18.11 16.58
CA ILE A 8 -20.19 -17.70 17.46
C ILE A 8 -20.11 -16.18 17.41
N THR A 9 -20.66 -15.54 18.43
CA THR A 9 -20.43 -14.13 18.76
C THR A 9 -19.02 -14.01 19.34
N MET A 10 -18.09 -13.40 18.62
CA MET A 10 -16.82 -12.96 19.20
C MET A 10 -17.09 -11.76 20.12
N ASN A 11 -16.97 -12.01 21.41
CA ASN A 11 -17.11 -11.03 22.48
C ASN A 11 -15.92 -10.06 22.48
N THR A 12 -16.18 -8.79 22.23
CA THR A 12 -15.24 -7.68 22.41
C THR A 12 -15.22 -7.27 23.88
N VAL A 13 -14.11 -7.51 24.59
CA VAL A 13 -13.88 -6.88 25.91
C VAL A 13 -12.86 -5.76 25.78
N SER A 14 -13.37 -4.55 25.96
CA SER A 14 -12.62 -3.30 26.08
C SER A 14 -11.93 -3.20 27.45
N ASN A 15 -10.80 -2.50 27.44
CA ASN A 15 -10.37 -1.53 28.47
C ASN A 15 -9.80 -2.05 29.80
N VAL A 16 -8.48 -1.94 29.98
CA VAL A 16 -7.88 -1.63 31.29
C VAL A 16 -6.83 -0.54 31.11
N ALA A 17 -7.17 0.64 31.62
CA ALA A 17 -6.26 1.75 31.87
C ALA A 17 -5.53 1.57 33.22
N ALA A 18 -4.43 2.31 33.37
CA ALA A 18 -3.71 2.68 34.60
C ALA A 18 -2.37 1.96 34.91
N ALA A 19 -1.30 2.60 34.39
CA ALA A 19 -0.26 3.33 35.13
C ALA A 19 0.86 2.61 35.93
N SER A 20 2.05 3.21 35.74
CA SER A 20 3.30 3.18 36.54
C SER A 20 4.18 1.94 36.33
N THR A 21 5.44 2.06 35.90
CA THR A 21 6.49 2.83 36.60
C THR A 21 7.57 3.40 35.68
N ALA A 22 8.09 4.53 36.15
CA ALA A 22 9.15 5.35 35.60
C ALA A 22 10.48 4.63 35.36
N SER A 23 11.18 5.04 34.29
CA SER A 23 12.64 5.15 34.29
C SER A 23 13.03 6.50 33.69
N LYS A 24 13.65 7.30 34.55
CA LYS A 24 14.07 8.69 34.41
C LYS A 24 15.52 8.72 33.92
N SER A 25 15.83 9.57 32.94
CA SER A 25 17.13 10.26 32.83
C SER A 25 17.02 11.51 31.93
N THR A 26 17.10 12.68 32.59
CA THR A 26 17.76 13.97 32.18
C THR A 26 17.38 14.59 30.83
N ALA A 27 16.53 15.62 30.70
CA ALA A 27 16.50 17.01 31.22
C ALA A 27 17.54 17.98 30.61
N ASN A 28 17.06 18.88 29.73
CA ASN A 28 17.32 20.34 29.74
C ASN A 28 16.26 21.01 28.81
N THR A 29 15.24 21.70 29.34
CA THR A 29 15.13 23.19 29.47
C THR A 29 15.17 23.86 28.07
N GLU A 30 14.15 24.55 27.56
CA GLU A 30 13.53 25.75 28.12
C GLU A 30 12.26 26.16 27.32
N ASN A 31 11.31 26.80 28.00
CA ASN A 31 10.03 27.30 27.51
C ASN A 31 10.14 28.34 26.38
N LYS A 32 9.24 28.30 25.38
CA LYS A 32 8.48 29.51 24.97
C LYS A 32 7.20 29.17 24.19
N ALA A 33 6.15 29.87 24.58
CA ALA A 33 4.77 29.78 24.14
C ALA A 33 4.52 30.09 22.66
N ALA A 34 3.34 29.62 22.23
CA ALA A 34 2.54 30.06 21.10
C ALA A 34 3.07 29.77 19.70
N SER A 35 2.47 28.78 19.04
CA SER A 35 1.77 29.05 17.79
C SER A 35 0.88 27.85 17.44
N ALA A 36 -0.30 28.19 16.94
CA ALA A 36 -1.13 27.48 15.99
C ALA A 36 -1.01 25.96 15.87
N GLY A 37 -2.17 25.31 15.87
CA GLY A 37 -2.34 24.02 15.20
C GLY A 37 -1.92 24.13 13.74
N GLU A 38 -0.65 23.88 13.47
CA GLU A 38 -0.20 23.38 12.19
C GLU A 38 -0.42 21.87 12.27
N SER A 39 -1.64 21.47 11.88
CA SER A 39 -1.80 20.29 11.05
C SER A 39 -0.78 20.45 9.93
N LYS A 40 0.45 19.98 10.17
CA LYS A 40 1.48 19.83 9.18
C LYS A 40 0.86 18.87 8.19
N SER A 41 0.25 19.43 7.14
CA SER A 41 -0.19 18.69 5.97
C SER A 41 1.00 17.82 5.61
N ALA A 42 0.89 16.54 5.96
CA ALA A 42 1.71 15.51 5.35
C ALA A 42 1.59 15.76 3.85
N PRO A 43 2.72 15.81 3.11
CA PRO A 43 2.68 16.16 1.70
C PRO A 43 1.60 15.33 1.02
N ALA A 44 0.60 16.03 0.49
CA ALA A 44 -0.46 15.40 -0.26
C ALA A 44 0.17 14.62 -1.42
N GLY A 45 -0.13 13.33 -1.48
CA GLY A 45 -0.13 12.60 -2.74
C GLY A 45 1.13 11.83 -3.08
N SER A 46 1.51 10.85 -2.27
CA SER A 46 1.91 9.56 -2.83
C SER A 46 1.01 8.53 -2.20
N SER A 47 0.16 7.87 -2.98
CA SER A 47 -0.60 6.72 -2.47
C SER A 47 0.40 5.73 -1.87
N GLY A 48 0.00 4.99 -0.82
CA GLY A 48 0.85 3.94 -0.26
C GLY A 48 1.31 2.93 -1.32
N ALA A 49 0.54 2.77 -2.41
CA ALA A 49 0.90 1.97 -3.56
C ALA A 49 2.08 2.53 -4.37
N GLN A 50 2.14 3.86 -4.62
CA GLN A 50 3.26 4.48 -5.33
C GLN A 50 4.57 4.38 -4.53
N GLN A 51 4.51 4.50 -3.20
CA GLN A 51 5.68 4.26 -2.34
C GLN A 51 6.15 2.80 -2.40
N LYS A 52 5.21 1.84 -2.38
CA LYS A 52 5.53 0.41 -2.56
C LYS A 52 6.16 0.12 -3.90
N ILE A 53 5.61 0.66 -5.00
CA ILE A 53 6.18 0.50 -6.34
C ILE A 53 7.60 1.04 -6.39
N ALA A 54 7.86 2.24 -5.84
CA ALA A 54 9.20 2.81 -5.81
C ALA A 54 10.19 1.94 -5.02
N ALA A 55 9.78 1.37 -3.89
CA ALA A 55 10.59 0.44 -3.12
C ALA A 55 10.92 -0.84 -3.90
N LEU A 56 9.91 -1.45 -4.55
CA LEU A 56 10.09 -2.64 -5.40
C LEU A 56 11.03 -2.35 -6.58
N GLN A 57 10.90 -1.18 -7.22
CA GLN A 57 11.80 -0.75 -8.29
C GLN A 57 13.25 -0.61 -7.81
N ASN A 58 13.47 -0.10 -6.60
CA ASN A 58 14.81 -0.04 -6.02
C ASN A 58 15.36 -1.44 -5.74
N GLN A 59 14.55 -2.38 -5.24
CA GLN A 59 14.97 -3.77 -5.06
C GLN A 59 15.37 -4.42 -6.38
N ILE A 60 14.61 -4.18 -7.46
CA ILE A 60 14.97 -4.65 -8.81
C ILE A 60 16.33 -4.09 -9.23
N LYS A 61 16.60 -2.79 -9.05
CA LYS A 61 17.91 -2.20 -9.39
C LYS A 61 19.06 -2.87 -8.64
N GLN A 62 18.89 -3.11 -7.34
CA GLN A 62 19.91 -3.75 -6.51
C GLN A 62 20.17 -5.20 -6.95
N LEU A 63 19.11 -5.97 -7.23
CA LEU A 63 19.23 -7.34 -7.72
C LEU A 63 19.86 -7.39 -9.12
N THR A 64 19.52 -6.46 -10.00
CA THR A 64 20.15 -6.33 -11.32
C THR A 64 21.64 -6.01 -11.20
N LYS A 65 22.04 -5.14 -10.28
CA LYS A 65 23.46 -4.87 -10.01
C LYS A 65 24.18 -6.14 -9.53
N LYS A 66 23.57 -6.87 -8.58
CA LYS A 66 24.13 -8.14 -8.09
C LYS A 66 24.25 -9.18 -9.20
N LEU A 67 23.33 -9.20 -10.17
CA LEU A 67 23.41 -10.07 -11.35
C LEU A 67 24.62 -9.74 -12.23
N GLN A 68 24.95 -8.45 -12.39
CA GLN A 68 26.14 -8.00 -13.14
C GLN A 68 27.44 -8.37 -12.41
N GLU A 69 27.47 -8.18 -11.09
CA GLU A 69 28.60 -8.59 -10.23
C GLU A 69 28.85 -10.10 -10.38
N LEU A 70 27.81 -10.92 -10.23
CA LEU A 70 27.90 -12.37 -10.45
C LEU A 70 28.31 -12.73 -11.89
N GLY A 71 28.00 -11.90 -12.88
CA GLY A 71 28.47 -12.08 -14.25
C GLY A 71 30.00 -11.92 -14.36
N THR A 72 30.54 -10.98 -13.60
CA THR A 72 31.99 -10.74 -13.49
C THR A 72 32.64 -11.87 -12.69
N ASP A 73 32.04 -12.31 -11.59
CA ASP A 73 32.53 -13.44 -10.79
C ASP A 73 32.56 -14.72 -11.63
N ALA A 74 31.52 -14.98 -12.44
CA ALA A 74 31.47 -16.12 -13.34
C ALA A 74 32.61 -16.11 -14.36
N ALA A 75 33.04 -14.93 -14.83
CA ALA A 75 34.16 -14.82 -15.77
C ALA A 75 35.50 -15.17 -15.09
N ASN A 76 35.68 -14.75 -13.84
CA ASN A 76 36.90 -14.94 -13.04
C ASN A 76 36.98 -16.29 -12.31
N ALA A 77 35.89 -17.03 -12.22
CA ALA A 77 35.83 -18.30 -11.52
C ALA A 77 36.87 -19.31 -12.01
N GLN A 78 37.59 -19.93 -11.08
CA GLN A 78 38.74 -20.81 -11.37
C GLN A 78 38.34 -22.28 -11.52
N SER A 79 37.10 -22.63 -11.14
CA SER A 79 36.58 -23.99 -11.23
C SER A 79 35.19 -24.04 -11.88
N GLU A 80 34.87 -25.19 -12.46
CA GLU A 80 33.55 -25.44 -13.04
C GLU A 80 32.45 -25.47 -11.98
N ASP A 81 32.73 -26.00 -10.79
CA ASP A 81 31.76 -26.04 -9.68
C ASP A 81 31.39 -24.63 -9.20
N GLU A 82 32.37 -23.73 -9.09
CA GLU A 82 32.14 -22.33 -8.76
C GLU A 82 31.31 -21.63 -9.86
N ARG A 83 31.66 -21.84 -11.14
CA ARG A 83 30.86 -21.32 -12.26
C ARG A 83 29.42 -21.82 -12.21
N LYS A 84 29.20 -23.08 -11.83
CA LYS A 84 27.87 -23.70 -11.73
C LYS A 84 27.05 -23.07 -10.60
N LEU A 85 27.67 -22.87 -9.43
CA LEU A 85 27.03 -22.22 -8.29
C LEU A 85 26.64 -20.77 -8.60
N ILE A 86 27.54 -20.03 -9.25
CA ILE A 86 27.29 -18.64 -9.68
C ILE A 86 26.11 -18.59 -10.66
N LYS A 87 26.07 -19.50 -11.66
CA LYS A 87 24.94 -19.61 -12.59
C LYS A 87 23.61 -19.90 -11.88
N GLN A 88 23.61 -20.78 -10.89
CA GLN A 88 22.40 -21.05 -10.09
C GLN A 88 21.93 -19.81 -9.33
N GLN A 89 22.85 -19.06 -8.72
CA GLN A 89 22.52 -17.79 -8.07
C GLN A 89 21.96 -16.77 -9.06
N GLN A 90 22.54 -16.65 -10.25
CA GLN A 90 22.02 -15.77 -11.30
C GLN A 90 20.59 -16.12 -11.68
N GLN A 91 20.28 -17.42 -11.87
CA GLN A 91 18.91 -17.87 -12.20
C GLN A 91 17.92 -17.53 -11.08
N MET A 92 18.31 -17.75 -9.82
CA MET A 92 17.47 -17.41 -8.67
C MET A 92 17.18 -15.90 -8.61
N ILE A 93 18.19 -15.06 -8.83
CA ILE A 93 18.03 -13.60 -8.84
C ILE A 93 17.14 -13.15 -10.00
N GLN A 94 17.29 -13.74 -11.19
CA GLN A 94 16.41 -13.45 -12.33
C GLN A 94 14.96 -13.80 -12.03
N ALA A 95 14.70 -14.93 -11.37
CA ALA A 95 13.35 -15.31 -10.95
C ALA A 95 12.78 -14.33 -9.93
N GLN A 96 13.58 -13.87 -8.96
CA GLN A 96 13.16 -12.84 -8.00
C GLN A 96 12.83 -11.51 -8.69
N ILE A 97 13.63 -11.07 -9.65
CA ILE A 97 13.37 -9.86 -10.42
C ILE A 97 12.02 -9.97 -11.17
N GLN A 98 11.76 -11.11 -11.81
CA GLN A 98 10.48 -11.34 -12.49
C GLN A 98 9.29 -11.29 -11.53
N ALA A 99 9.41 -11.89 -10.34
CA ALA A 99 8.37 -11.82 -9.32
C ALA A 99 8.10 -10.38 -8.84
N LEU A 100 9.14 -9.57 -8.68
CA LEU A 100 9.00 -8.16 -8.32
C LEU A 100 8.29 -7.35 -9.41
N TYR A 101 8.58 -7.62 -10.69
CA TYR A 101 7.85 -7.00 -11.81
C TYR A 101 6.37 -7.39 -11.81
N ALA A 102 6.05 -8.66 -11.55
CA ALA A 102 4.67 -9.12 -11.44
C ALA A 102 3.92 -8.42 -10.29
N GLU A 103 4.56 -8.25 -9.14
CA GLU A 103 3.95 -7.54 -8.00
C GLU A 103 3.72 -6.05 -8.32
N ILE A 104 4.67 -5.39 -8.98
CA ILE A 104 4.50 -4.02 -9.45
C ILE A 104 3.28 -3.91 -10.39
N ALA A 105 3.14 -4.84 -11.35
CA ALA A 105 2.01 -4.86 -12.26
C ALA A 105 0.68 -5.09 -11.54
N ARG A 106 0.66 -5.99 -10.55
CA ARG A 106 -0.51 -6.26 -9.70
C ARG A 106 -0.96 -5.00 -8.95
N ILE A 107 -0.02 -4.30 -8.31
CA ILE A 107 -0.31 -3.06 -7.57
C ILE A 107 -0.84 -1.98 -8.53
N GLN A 108 -0.25 -1.81 -9.70
CA GLN A 108 -0.72 -0.82 -10.68
C GLN A 108 -2.14 -1.11 -11.17
N LYS A 109 -2.46 -2.39 -11.39
CA LYS A 109 -3.82 -2.81 -11.76
C LYS A 109 -4.83 -2.51 -10.63
N GLU A 110 -4.50 -2.87 -9.39
CA GLU A 110 -5.36 -2.61 -8.22
C GLU A 110 -5.62 -1.10 -8.04
N GLU A 111 -4.59 -0.26 -8.23
CA GLU A 111 -4.74 1.20 -8.14
C GLU A 111 -5.60 1.79 -9.25
N ALA A 112 -5.51 1.25 -10.47
CA ALA A 112 -6.37 1.66 -11.58
C ALA A 112 -7.84 1.27 -11.34
N GLU A 113 -8.08 0.06 -10.83
CA GLU A 113 -9.43 -0.43 -10.48
C GLU A 113 -10.05 0.39 -9.34
N LYS A 114 -9.28 0.71 -8.29
CA LYS A 114 -9.75 1.58 -7.20
C LYS A 114 -10.15 2.96 -7.71
N LYS A 115 -9.30 3.59 -8.54
CA LYS A 115 -9.63 4.90 -9.12
C LYS A 115 -10.89 4.85 -9.99
N ALA A 116 -11.09 3.77 -10.75
CA ALA A 116 -12.30 3.57 -11.53
C ALA A 116 -13.55 3.42 -10.65
N MET A 117 -13.47 2.64 -9.56
CA MET A 117 -14.56 2.49 -8.59
C MET A 117 -14.87 3.79 -7.85
N GLU A 118 -13.86 4.55 -7.43
CA GLU A 118 -14.03 5.86 -6.78
C GLU A 118 -14.67 6.89 -7.73
N ALA A 119 -14.27 6.89 -9.01
CA ALA A 119 -14.88 7.74 -10.03
C ALA A 119 -16.35 7.36 -10.29
N ALA A 120 -16.65 6.06 -10.41
CA ALA A 120 -18.02 5.57 -10.59
C ALA A 120 -18.92 5.87 -9.37
N SER A 121 -18.37 5.79 -8.16
CA SER A 121 -19.11 6.08 -6.92
C SER A 121 -19.43 7.58 -6.77
N LYS A 122 -18.60 8.47 -7.32
CA LYS A 122 -18.87 9.92 -7.36
C LYS A 122 -19.92 10.33 -8.39
N THR A 123 -20.20 9.51 -9.41
CA THR A 123 -21.24 9.79 -10.42
C THR A 123 -22.65 9.40 -9.96
N THR A 124 -22.81 8.49 -9.00
CA THR A 124 -24.13 8.06 -8.48
C THR A 124 -24.70 8.99 -7.38
N SER A 125 -23.93 9.98 -6.91
CA SER A 125 -24.35 10.92 -5.86
C SER A 125 -24.69 12.33 -6.38
N GLN A 126 -25.20 12.46 -7.61
CA GLN A 126 -26.02 13.63 -7.93
C GLN A 126 -27.49 13.31 -7.59
N PRO A 127 -28.04 13.84 -6.49
CA PRO A 127 -29.48 14.00 -6.42
C PRO A 127 -29.87 15.00 -7.52
N THR A 128 -30.50 14.50 -8.57
CA THR A 128 -31.32 15.31 -9.47
C THR A 128 -32.48 15.91 -8.67
N GLU A 129 -32.21 17.01 -7.99
CA GLU A 129 -33.25 17.90 -7.49
C GLU A 129 -32.81 19.33 -7.75
N ASN A 130 -33.37 19.96 -8.79
CA ASN A 130 -34.32 21.07 -8.62
C ASN A 130 -34.80 21.69 -9.96
N LYS A 131 -36.11 21.52 -10.21
CA LYS A 131 -37.12 22.54 -10.59
C LYS A 131 -36.93 23.41 -11.85
N ALA A 132 -37.70 23.10 -12.89
CA ALA A 132 -38.42 24.01 -13.81
C ALA A 132 -39.17 23.15 -14.85
N LYS A 133 -40.43 23.27 -15.23
CA LYS A 133 -41.57 24.16 -14.98
C LYS A 133 -42.83 23.38 -15.41
N LYS A 134 -43.99 23.81 -14.91
CA LYS A 134 -45.36 23.42 -15.29
C LYS A 134 -45.52 22.86 -16.73
N GLY A 135 -46.09 21.67 -16.81
CA GLY A 135 -46.61 21.07 -18.03
C GLY A 135 -47.63 19.99 -17.67
N GLY A 136 -48.62 20.36 -16.83
CA GLY A 136 -49.81 19.53 -16.65
C GLY A 136 -50.55 19.50 -18.00
N VAL A 137 -50.57 18.34 -18.63
CA VAL A 137 -51.42 18.10 -19.79
C VAL A 137 -52.79 17.72 -19.22
N ASP A 138 -53.73 18.66 -19.27
CA ASP A 138 -55.15 18.36 -19.08
C ASP A 138 -55.59 17.41 -20.21
N ILE A 139 -55.88 16.15 -19.85
CA ILE A 139 -56.56 15.20 -20.72
C ILE A 139 -58.02 15.17 -20.27
N TYR A 140 -58.89 15.86 -21.00
CA TYR A 140 -60.34 15.71 -20.91
C TYR A 140 -60.75 14.46 -21.71
N VAL A 141 -61.41 13.51 -21.04
CA VAL A 141 -62.25 12.46 -21.65
C VAL A 141 -63.62 12.45 -21.00
#